data_AF-A0A442LZN9-F1
#
_entry.id   AF-A0A442LZN9-F1
#
_cell.length_a   1.000
_cell.length_b   1.000
_cell.length_c   1.000
_cell.angle_alpha   90.00
_cell.angle_beta   90.00
_cell.angle_gamma   90.00
#
_symmetry.space_group_name_H-M   'P 1'
#
loop_
_entity.id
_entity.type
_entity.pdbx_description
1 polymer ?
#
loop_
_entity_poly.entity_id
_entity_poly.type
_entity_poly.pdbx_seq_one_letter_code
_entity_poly.pdbx_strand_id
1 'polypeptide(L)' 'MAKRDRAGHKTLAEAVRELIGTEDNRRHVQRMIGLKVEPELPPTLASLLEAIGKAGQDETP' A
#
# COMPACT_ATOMS: atom_id res chain seq x y z
N MET A 1 15.97 -0.41 13.22
CA MET A 1 16.45 -1.73 13.64
C MET A 1 15.54 -2.78 13.04
N ALA A 2 16.09 -3.69 12.23
CA ALA A 2 15.35 -4.78 11.59
C ALA A 2 14.86 -5.77 12.67
N LYS A 3 13.55 -6.01 12.73
CA LYS A 3 12.93 -6.90 13.73
C LYS A 3 13.03 -8.34 13.20
N ARG A 4 14.18 -8.96 13.45
CA ARG A 4 14.39 -10.41 13.26
C ARG A 4 13.60 -11.19 14.31
N ASP A 5 13.01 -12.31 13.89
CA ASP A 5 12.34 -13.25 14.78
C ASP A 5 13.34 -13.94 15.72
N ARG A 6 12.86 -14.65 16.75
CA ARG A 6 13.67 -15.31 17.79
C ARG A 6 14.72 -16.29 17.22
N ALA A 7 14.51 -16.79 16.01
CA ALA A 7 15.44 -17.65 15.26
C ALA A 7 16.40 -16.89 14.30
N GLY A 8 16.41 -15.55 14.31
CA GLY A 8 17.25 -14.74 13.43
C GLY A 8 16.72 -14.59 11.99
N HIS A 9 15.59 -15.25 11.68
CA HIS A 9 14.90 -15.11 10.40
C HIS A 9 14.19 -13.76 10.30
N LYS A 10 14.10 -13.22 9.07
CA LYS A 10 13.22 -12.07 8.81
C LYS A 10 11.81 -12.44 9.24
N THR A 11 11.20 -11.56 10.03
CA THR A 11 9.79 -11.74 10.38
C THR A 11 8.95 -11.69 9.11
N LEU A 12 7.80 -12.37 9.11
CA LEU A 12 6.85 -12.30 8.00
C LEU A 12 6.49 -10.84 7.68
N ALA A 13 6.38 -9.99 8.70
CA ALA A 13 6.14 -8.55 8.54
C ALA A 13 7.27 -7.84 7.78
N GLU A 14 8.55 -8.18 8.03
CA GLU A 14 9.67 -7.63 7.26
C GLU A 14 9.70 -8.17 5.83
N ALA A 15 9.44 -9.45 5.63
CA ALA A 15 9.39 -10.06 4.30
C ALA A 15 8.28 -9.43 3.44
N VAL A 16 7.09 -9.20 4.03
CA VAL A 16 5.99 -8.50 3.35
C VAL A 16 6.40 -7.05 3.07
N ARG A 17 7.02 -6.36 4.02
CA ARG A 17 7.42 -4.94 3.85
C ARG A 17 8.49 -4.76 2.76
N GLU A 18 9.42 -5.70 2.59
CA GLU A 18 10.34 -5.71 1.45
C GLU A 18 9.64 -6.06 0.14
N LEU A 19 8.72 -7.04 0.17
CA LEU A 19 7.92 -7.40 -1.00
C LEU A 19 7.14 -6.20 -1.52
N ILE A 20 6.48 -5.42 -0.67
CA ILE A 20 5.75 -4.20 -1.07
C ILE A 20 6.58 -2.92 -1.01
N GLY A 21 7.90 -3.04 -0.80
CA GLY A 21 8.78 -1.89 -0.58
C GLY A 21 9.05 -1.06 -1.84
N THR A 22 8.79 -1.64 -3.01
CA THR A 22 8.95 -0.98 -4.32
C THR A 22 7.61 -0.89 -5.05
N GLU A 23 7.41 0.19 -5.80
CA GLU A 23 6.19 0.40 -6.59
C GLU A 23 5.98 -0.67 -7.67
N ASP A 24 7.07 -1.21 -8.22
CA ASP A 24 7.00 -2.30 -9.18
C ASP A 24 6.44 -3.58 -8.55
N ASN A 25 6.97 -3.98 -7.40
CA ASN A 25 6.47 -5.16 -6.70
C ASN A 25 5.04 -4.96 -6.18
N ARG A 26 4.68 -3.74 -5.73
CA ARG A 26 3.29 -3.43 -5.35
C ARG A 26 2.33 -3.67 -6.51
N ARG A 27 2.64 -3.15 -7.70
CA ARG A 27 1.85 -3.38 -8.93
C ARG A 27 1.85 -4.83 -9.38
N HIS A 28 2.95 -5.56 -9.19
CA HIS A 28 3.04 -6.97 -9.50
C HIS A 28 2.16 -7.82 -8.56
N VAL A 29 2.25 -7.59 -7.25
CA VAL A 29 1.43 -8.25 -6.22
C VAL A 29 -0.05 -7.90 -6.39
N GLN A 30 -0.38 -6.65 -6.73
CA GLN A 30 -1.75 -6.23 -7.06
C GLN A 30 -2.31 -7.05 -8.23
N ARG A 31 -1.54 -7.22 -9.32
CA ARG A 31 -1.96 -8.04 -10.46
C ARG A 31 -2.08 -9.52 -10.12
N MET A 32 -1.18 -10.07 -9.31
CA MET A 32 -1.16 -11.50 -8.98
C MET A 32 -2.23 -11.91 -7.98
N ILE A 33 -2.45 -11.11 -6.93
CA ILE A 33 -3.27 -11.49 -5.78
C ILE A 33 -4.62 -10.75 -5.80
N GLY A 34 -4.85 -9.88 -6.79
CA GLY A 34 -6.05 -9.02 -6.83
C GLY A 34 -6.14 -8.11 -5.61
N LEU A 35 -5.01 -7.88 -4.93
CA LEU A 35 -4.93 -7.07 -3.73
C LEU A 35 -5.22 -5.64 -4.17
N LYS A 36 -6.42 -5.12 -3.87
CA LYS A 36 -6.76 -3.70 -4.04
C LYS A 36 -5.89 -2.88 -3.08
N VAL A 37 -4.64 -2.67 -3.46
CA VAL A 37 -3.85 -1.58 -2.91
C VAL A 37 -4.48 -0.30 -3.47
N GLU A 38 -4.77 0.64 -2.59
CA GLU A 38 -5.50 1.88 -2.87
C GLU A 38 -5.07 2.57 -4.17
N PRO A 39 -6.02 3.27 -4.83
CA PRO A 39 -5.83 3.83 -6.16
C PRO A 39 -4.56 4.68 -6.27
N GLU A 40 -3.98 4.69 -7.47
CA GLU A 40 -2.87 5.59 -7.82
C GLU A 40 -3.21 7.00 -7.32
N LEU A 41 -2.36 7.51 -6.43
CA LEU A 41 -2.53 8.86 -5.93
C LEU A 41 -2.56 9.80 -7.14
N PRO A 42 -3.54 10.71 -7.21
CA PRO A 42 -3.64 11.61 -8.34
C PRO A 42 -2.32 12.36 -8.57
N PRO A 43 -1.93 12.59 -9.83
CA PRO A 43 -0.59 13.06 -10.18
C PRO A 43 -0.28 14.48 -9.68
N THR A 44 -1.28 15.19 -9.15
CA THR A 44 -1.13 16.53 -8.60
C THR A 44 -1.75 16.61 -7.21
N LEU A 45 -1.17 17.47 -6.37
CA LEU A 45 -1.69 17.78 -5.04
C LEU A 45 -3.16 18.24 -5.10
N ALA A 46 -3.52 19.05 -6.09
CA ALA A 46 -4.89 19.52 -6.29
C ALA A 46 -5.86 18.35 -6.54
N SER A 47 -5.51 17.42 -7.42
CA SER A 47 -6.32 16.24 -7.70
C SER A 47 -6.41 15.28 -6.51
N LEU A 48 -5.36 15.21 -5.67
CA LEU A 48 -5.37 14.44 -4.43
C LEU A 48 -6.34 15.04 -3.40
N LEU A 49 -6.31 16.36 -3.21
CA LEU A 49 -7.21 17.06 -2.29
C LEU A 49 -8.68 16.91 -2.72
N GLU A 50 -8.96 16.93 -4.03
CA GLU A 50 -10.31 16.68 -4.55
C GLU A 50 -10.76 15.23 -4.28
N ALA A 51 -9.89 14.24 -4.49
CA ALA A 51 -10.22 12.83 -4.24
C ALA A 51 -10.50 12.56 -2.75
N ILE A 52 -9.72 13.16 -1.85
CA ILE A 52 -9.95 13.06 -0.40
C ILE A 52 -11.29 13.71 -0.02
N GLY A 53 -11.60 14.89 -0.59
CA GLY A 53 -12.87 15.57 -0.36
C GLY A 53 -14.10 14.75 -0.80
N LYS A 54 -13.99 14.02 -1.91
CA LYS A 54 -15.04 13.11 -2.40
C LYS A 54 -15.17 11.84 -1.56
N ALA A 55 -14.04 11.24 -1.14
CA ALA A 55 -14.04 10.03 -0.33
C ALA A 55 -14.76 10.24 1.02
N GLY A 56 -14.60 11.40 1.66
CA GLY A 56 -15.30 11.72 2.92
C GLY A 56 -16.79 12.01 2.78
N GLN A 57 -17.35 12.07 1.56
CA GLN A 57 -18.78 12.29 1.32
C GLN A 57 -19.55 10.99 1.00
N ASP A 58 -18.85 9.93 0.59
CA ASP A 58 -19.45 8.62 0.24
C ASP A 58 -19.74 7.76 1.50
N GLU A 59 -19.30 8.19 2.68
CA GLU A 59 -19.43 7.46 3.96
C GLU A 59 -20.74 7.74 4.73
N THR A 60 -21.74 8.38 4.11
CA THR A 60 -23.04 8.64 4.75
C THR A 60 -24.22 8.21 3.86
N PRO A 61 -24.98 7.17 4.25
CA PRO A 61 -26.44 7.17 4.17
C PRO A 61 -27.06 8.04 5.27
#